data_AF-A0A4U6LF44-F1
#
_entry.id   AF-A0A4U6LF44-F1
#
_cell.length_a   1.000
_cell.length_b   1.000
_cell.length_c   1.000
_cell.angle_alpha   90.00
_cell.angle_beta   90.00
_cell.angle_gamma   90.00
#
_symmetry.space_group_name_H-M   'P 1'
#
loop_
_entity.id
_entity.type
_entity.pdbx_description
1 polymer ?
#
loop_
_entity_poly.entity_id
_entity_poly.type
_entity_poly.pdbx_seq_one_letter_code
_entity_poly.pdbx_strand_id
1 'polypeptide(L)'
;MTQPLYLVGPRGCGKTTTGMALAKAIDFQFVDTDRWLQSHVQMTVAEIVEREGWEGFRAQETTALQAVTAPSTVVATGGGIILTEYNRHYMRSHGMVIYLNAPVSVLVNRLEVAPEEGLRPTLTGKPLTEEVQEVLEQRDALYREAAHYIVDATNEPSQVVADILAILSQARSRLQGGAYC
;
A
#
# COMPACT_ATOMS: atom_id res chain seq x y z
N MET A 1 -1.22 -4.60 20.12
CA MET A 1 -1.67 -5.35 18.92
C MET A 1 -0.41 -5.85 18.27
N THR A 2 -0.32 -7.13 17.95
CA THR A 2 0.79 -7.73 17.18
C THR A 2 0.37 -8.04 15.75
N GLN A 3 -0.84 -7.65 15.34
CA GLN A 3 -1.31 -7.87 13.97
C GLN A 3 -0.54 -6.98 12.98
N PRO A 4 -0.29 -7.47 11.76
CA PRO A 4 0.31 -6.66 10.71
C PRO A 4 -0.57 -5.47 10.33
N LEU A 5 0.10 -4.40 9.88
CA LEU A 5 -0.54 -3.23 9.28
C LEU A 5 -0.26 -3.25 7.77
N TYR A 6 -1.29 -3.17 6.95
CA TYR A 6 -1.15 -3.09 5.49
C TYR A 6 -1.40 -1.66 5.04
N LEU A 7 -0.41 -1.06 4.36
CA LEU A 7 -0.56 0.25 3.73
C LEU A 7 -0.90 0.07 2.26
N VAL A 8 -2.12 0.46 1.88
CA VAL A 8 -2.60 0.42 0.49
C VAL A 8 -2.75 1.84 -0.06
N GLY A 9 -2.73 1.97 -1.38
CA GLY A 9 -2.93 3.24 -2.09
C GLY A 9 -2.13 3.33 -3.39
N PRO A 10 -2.41 4.35 -4.23
CA PRO A 10 -1.76 4.52 -5.53
C PRO A 10 -0.26 4.79 -5.38
N ARG A 11 0.49 4.75 -6.48
CA ARG A 11 1.89 5.20 -6.48
C ARG A 11 1.97 6.69 -6.08
N GLY A 12 3.05 7.11 -5.44
CA GLY A 12 3.22 8.50 -4.98
C GLY A 12 2.47 8.88 -3.68
N CYS A 13 1.60 8.02 -3.12
CA CYS A 13 0.92 8.34 -1.84
C CYS A 13 1.81 8.17 -0.59
N GLY A 14 3.08 7.76 -0.76
CA GLY A 14 4.05 7.71 0.34
C GLY A 14 4.01 6.46 1.22
N LYS A 15 3.51 5.31 0.73
CA LYS A 15 3.47 4.03 1.48
C LYS A 15 4.81 3.63 2.07
N THR A 16 5.87 3.65 1.28
CA THR A 16 7.21 3.24 1.74
C THR A 16 7.73 4.21 2.80
N THR A 17 7.69 5.52 2.55
CA THR A 17 8.14 6.56 3.50
C THR A 17 7.36 6.53 4.81
N THR A 18 6.03 6.57 4.72
CA THR A 18 5.13 6.51 5.89
C THR A 18 5.28 5.18 6.62
N GLY A 19 5.37 4.06 5.89
CA GLY A 19 5.49 2.73 6.47
C GLY A 19 6.78 2.52 7.25
N MET A 20 7.93 2.97 6.73
CA MET A 20 9.20 2.92 7.47
C MET A 20 9.15 3.76 8.74
N ALA A 21 8.64 4.99 8.65
CA ALA A 21 8.52 5.89 9.80
C ALA A 21 7.54 5.35 10.85
N LEU A 22 6.40 4.82 10.41
CA LEU A 22 5.41 4.19 11.28
C LEU A 22 6.00 2.97 11.99
N ALA A 23 6.62 2.06 11.24
CA ALA A 23 7.22 0.85 11.80
C ALA A 23 8.24 1.18 12.89
N LYS A 24 9.10 2.18 12.66
CA LYS A 24 10.04 2.68 13.68
C LYS A 24 9.33 3.24 14.91
N ALA A 25 8.23 3.97 14.73
CA ALA A 25 7.49 4.60 15.83
C ALA A 25 6.78 3.58 16.73
N ILE A 26 6.39 2.42 16.21
CA ILE A 26 5.66 1.37 16.94
C ILE A 26 6.51 0.11 17.22
N ASP A 27 7.81 0.15 16.94
CA ASP A 27 8.75 -0.97 17.08
C ASP A 27 8.38 -2.22 16.27
N PHE A 28 7.96 -2.01 15.02
CA PHE A 28 7.59 -3.06 14.07
C PHE A 28 8.66 -3.22 12.98
N GLN A 29 8.65 -4.37 12.32
CA GLN A 29 9.39 -4.55 11.07
C GLN A 29 8.70 -3.80 9.93
N PHE A 30 9.46 -3.40 8.92
CA PHE A 30 8.92 -2.82 7.69
C PHE A 30 9.27 -3.73 6.50
N VAL A 31 8.27 -4.05 5.68
CA VAL A 31 8.46 -4.80 4.43
C VAL A 31 7.65 -4.15 3.32
N ASP A 32 8.20 -4.16 2.10
CA ASP A 32 7.54 -3.66 0.88
C ASP A 32 7.37 -4.83 -0.08
N THR A 33 6.14 -5.11 -0.52
CA THR A 33 5.85 -6.27 -1.39
C THR A 33 6.55 -6.17 -2.73
N ASP A 34 6.70 -4.96 -3.28
CA ASP A 34 7.34 -4.76 -4.58
C ASP A 34 8.84 -5.03 -4.47
N ARG A 35 9.47 -4.57 -3.38
CA ARG A 35 10.89 -4.88 -3.10
C ARG A 35 11.12 -6.36 -2.81
N TRP A 36 10.20 -7.00 -2.08
CA TRP A 36 10.27 -8.44 -1.82
C TRP A 36 10.15 -9.23 -3.12
N LEU A 37 9.19 -8.89 -3.99
CA LEU A 37 9.01 -9.57 -5.27
C LEU A 37 10.24 -9.41 -6.16
N GLN A 38 10.81 -8.20 -6.25
CA GLN A 38 12.03 -7.95 -7.01
C GLN A 38 13.22 -8.79 -6.54
N SER A 39 13.39 -8.96 -5.22
CA SER A 39 14.50 -9.75 -4.67
C SER A 39 14.33 -11.26 -4.87
N HIS A 40 13.10 -11.76 -5.02
CA HIS A 40 12.81 -13.19 -5.13
C HIS A 40 12.65 -13.68 -6.57
N VAL A 41 12.03 -12.89 -7.45
CA VAL A 41 11.75 -13.30 -8.84
C VAL A 41 12.94 -13.00 -9.77
N GLN A 42 13.86 -12.11 -9.36
CA GLN A 42 15.02 -11.67 -10.15
C GLN A 42 14.65 -11.23 -11.58
N MET A 43 13.42 -10.76 -11.77
CA MET A 43 12.87 -10.28 -13.03
C MET A 43 12.16 -8.96 -12.80
N THR A 44 12.22 -8.11 -13.81
CA THR A 44 11.43 -6.90 -13.90
C THR A 44 9.96 -7.25 -14.11
N VAL A 45 9.07 -6.31 -13.78
CA VAL A 45 7.63 -6.52 -14.06
C VAL A 45 7.36 -6.67 -15.56
N ALA A 46 8.14 -6.02 -16.41
CA ALA A 46 8.01 -6.16 -17.87
C ALA A 46 8.26 -7.61 -18.30
N GLU A 47 9.34 -8.23 -17.82
CA GLU A 47 9.68 -9.62 -18.13
C GLU A 47 8.65 -10.61 -17.59
N ILE A 48 8.13 -10.39 -16.37
CA ILE A 48 7.07 -11.25 -15.81
C ILE A 48 5.80 -11.15 -16.67
N VAL A 49 5.40 -9.94 -17.05
CA VAL A 49 4.20 -9.73 -17.88
C VAL A 49 4.39 -10.27 -19.30
N GLU A 50 5.58 -10.16 -19.88
CA GLU A 50 5.90 -10.75 -21.18
C GLU A 50 5.79 -12.28 -21.16
N ARG A 51 6.26 -12.92 -20.07
CA ARG A 51 6.24 -14.39 -19.95
C ARG A 51 4.90 -14.96 -19.50
N GLU A 52 4.28 -14.34 -18.50
CA GLU A 52 3.14 -14.91 -17.74
C GLU A 52 1.87 -14.06 -17.85
N GLY A 53 1.94 -12.93 -18.56
CA GLY A 53 0.84 -11.98 -18.62
C GLY A 53 0.62 -11.24 -17.30
N TRP A 54 -0.39 -10.36 -17.31
CA TRP A 54 -0.79 -9.63 -16.11
C TRP A 54 -1.34 -10.55 -15.02
N GLU A 55 -2.03 -11.63 -15.40
CA GLU A 55 -2.55 -12.60 -14.45
C GLU A 55 -1.42 -13.28 -13.66
N GLY A 56 -0.35 -13.71 -14.32
CA GLY A 56 0.84 -14.25 -13.67
C GLY A 56 1.48 -13.25 -12.72
N PHE A 57 1.64 -11.98 -13.14
CA PHE A 57 2.13 -10.93 -12.24
C PHE A 57 1.24 -10.75 -10.99
N ARG A 58 -0.09 -10.81 -11.14
CA ARG A 58 -1.02 -10.74 -9.99
C ARG A 58 -0.92 -11.95 -9.07
N ALA A 59 -0.64 -13.14 -9.61
CA ALA A 59 -0.35 -14.32 -8.80
C ALA A 59 0.95 -14.13 -7.99
N GLN A 60 2.00 -13.57 -8.60
CA GLN A 60 3.24 -13.25 -7.89
C GLN A 60 3.05 -12.18 -6.80
N GLU A 61 2.25 -11.13 -7.06
CA GLU A 61 1.87 -10.14 -6.03
C GLU A 61 1.15 -10.81 -4.84
N THR A 62 0.28 -11.78 -5.11
CA THR A 62 -0.44 -12.53 -4.07
C THR A 62 0.53 -13.36 -3.24
N THR A 63 1.45 -14.09 -3.88
CA THR A 63 2.51 -14.85 -3.20
C THR A 63 3.38 -13.94 -2.33
N ALA A 64 3.77 -12.77 -2.84
CA ALA A 64 4.55 -11.80 -2.10
C ALA A 64 3.81 -11.29 -0.86
N LEU A 65 2.54 -10.91 -1.00
CA LEU A 65 1.69 -10.48 0.11
C LEU A 65 1.61 -11.55 1.22
N GLN A 66 1.40 -12.81 0.84
CA GLN A 66 1.34 -13.90 1.80
C GLN A 66 2.68 -14.14 2.50
N ALA A 67 3.78 -14.12 1.75
CA ALA A 67 5.11 -14.38 2.28
C ALA A 67 5.59 -13.30 3.27
N VAL A 68 5.24 -12.04 3.04
CA VAL A 68 5.65 -10.92 3.92
C VAL A 68 4.70 -10.69 5.10
N THR A 69 3.56 -11.37 5.11
CA THR A 69 2.57 -11.23 6.19
C THR A 69 3.08 -11.91 7.46
N ALA A 70 3.42 -11.10 8.46
CA ALA A 70 3.89 -11.59 9.75
C ALA A 70 3.43 -10.65 10.89
N PRO A 71 3.31 -11.16 12.13
CA PRO A 71 3.04 -10.32 13.29
C PRO A 71 4.06 -9.17 13.43
N SER A 72 3.63 -8.05 14.01
CA SER A 72 4.46 -6.87 14.27
C SER A 72 5.20 -6.35 13.03
N THR A 73 4.51 -6.34 11.89
CA THR A 73 5.05 -5.87 10.60
C THR A 73 4.15 -4.81 9.98
N VAL A 74 4.74 -3.74 9.45
CA VAL A 74 4.10 -2.79 8.54
C VAL A 74 4.46 -3.20 7.11
N VAL A 75 3.44 -3.55 6.33
CA VAL A 75 3.56 -4.01 4.95
C VAL A 75 3.11 -2.90 4.00
N ALA A 76 4.04 -2.29 3.27
CA ALA A 76 3.71 -1.47 2.11
C ALA A 76 3.42 -2.37 0.91
N THR A 77 2.26 -2.18 0.27
CA THR A 77 1.85 -3.01 -0.86
C THR A 77 2.02 -2.29 -2.19
N GLY A 78 2.24 -3.04 -3.27
CA GLY A 78 2.15 -2.51 -4.64
C GLY A 78 0.79 -1.88 -4.93
N GLY A 79 0.76 -0.83 -5.74
CA GLY A 79 -0.50 -0.11 -6.04
C GLY A 79 -1.55 -0.96 -6.76
N GLY A 80 -1.15 -2.06 -7.40
CA GLY A 80 -2.05 -2.99 -8.09
C GLY A 80 -2.62 -4.10 -7.20
N ILE A 81 -2.12 -4.27 -5.97
CA ILE A 81 -2.50 -5.39 -5.08
C ILE A 81 -4.02 -5.51 -4.89
N ILE A 82 -4.71 -4.37 -4.95
CA ILE A 82 -6.13 -4.20 -4.67
C ILE A 82 -7.05 -4.79 -5.76
N LEU A 83 -6.51 -4.98 -6.97
CA LEU A 83 -7.25 -5.46 -8.13
C LEU A 83 -7.65 -6.93 -7.95
N THR A 84 -6.84 -7.70 -7.24
CA THR A 84 -7.16 -9.08 -6.88
C THR A 84 -8.07 -9.08 -5.65
N GLU A 85 -9.32 -9.51 -5.80
CA GLU A 85 -10.29 -9.58 -4.69
C GLU A 85 -9.78 -10.40 -3.50
N TYR A 86 -9.15 -11.55 -3.78
CA TYR A 86 -8.55 -12.39 -2.75
C TYR A 86 -7.57 -11.60 -1.86
N ASN A 87 -6.74 -10.71 -2.43
CA ASN A 87 -5.78 -9.92 -1.66
C ASN A 87 -6.48 -8.93 -0.72
N ARG A 88 -7.62 -8.36 -1.14
CA ARG A 88 -8.41 -7.47 -0.28
C ARG A 88 -8.93 -8.21 0.94
N HIS A 89 -9.54 -9.38 0.74
CA HIS A 89 -10.05 -10.22 1.82
C HIS A 89 -8.92 -10.76 2.71
N TYR A 90 -7.80 -11.18 2.12
CA TYR A 90 -6.63 -11.67 2.83
C TYR A 90 -6.07 -10.61 3.79
N MET A 91 -5.82 -9.40 3.31
CA MET A 91 -5.30 -8.31 4.16
C MET A 91 -6.26 -7.97 5.30
N ARG A 92 -7.57 -7.94 5.03
CA ARG A 92 -8.59 -7.63 6.05
C ARG A 92 -8.71 -8.72 7.13
N SER A 93 -8.50 -9.97 6.76
CA SER A 93 -8.59 -11.12 7.68
C SER A 93 -7.31 -11.31 8.51
N HIS A 94 -6.16 -10.88 8.01
CA HIS A 94 -4.86 -11.14 8.65
C HIS A 94 -4.28 -9.92 9.38
N GLY A 95 -4.87 -8.73 9.22
CA GLY A 95 -4.38 -7.53 9.87
C GLY A 95 -5.24 -6.30 9.61
N MET A 96 -4.63 -5.13 9.75
CA MET A 96 -5.33 -3.86 9.62
C MET A 96 -4.91 -3.10 8.36
N VAL A 97 -5.85 -2.93 7.44
CA VAL A 97 -5.66 -2.18 6.20
C VAL A 97 -5.88 -0.68 6.41
N ILE A 98 -4.86 0.10 6.07
CA ILE A 98 -4.87 1.56 6.08
C ILE A 98 -4.68 2.04 4.64
N TYR A 99 -5.67 2.78 4.14
CA TYR A 99 -5.57 3.43 2.83
C TYR A 99 -4.99 4.83 2.99
N LEU A 100 -3.83 5.07 2.36
CA LEU A 100 -3.23 6.39 2.20
C LEU A 100 -3.86 7.09 0.98
N ASN A 101 -4.87 7.91 1.23
CA ASN A 101 -5.60 8.65 0.19
C ASN A 101 -4.94 10.00 -0.04
N ALA A 102 -4.69 10.34 -1.31
CA ALA A 102 -4.19 11.66 -1.69
C ALA A 102 -4.79 12.05 -3.05
N PRO A 103 -5.04 13.35 -3.29
CA PRO A 103 -5.58 13.84 -4.56
C PRO A 103 -4.55 13.69 -5.68
N VAL A 104 -5.06 13.56 -6.92
CA VAL A 104 -4.26 13.41 -8.14
C VAL A 104 -3.12 14.44 -8.20
N SER A 105 -3.40 15.71 -7.91
CA SER A 105 -2.42 16.79 -7.94
C SER A 105 -1.21 16.56 -7.02
N VAL A 106 -1.43 16.02 -5.82
CA VAL A 106 -0.35 15.68 -4.88
C VAL A 106 0.45 14.48 -5.37
N LEU A 107 -0.24 13.47 -5.89
CA LEU A 107 0.42 12.27 -6.42
C LEU A 107 1.32 12.60 -7.62
N VAL A 108 0.81 13.39 -8.56
CA VAL A 108 1.55 13.84 -9.75
C VAL A 108 2.78 14.63 -9.33
N ASN A 109 2.63 15.66 -8.48
CA ASN A 109 3.75 16.48 -8.02
C ASN A 109 4.86 15.62 -7.38
N ARG A 110 4.49 14.67 -6.50
CA ARG A 110 5.47 13.76 -5.87
C ARG A 110 6.18 12.87 -6.89
N LEU A 111 5.47 12.36 -7.89
CA LEU A 111 6.04 11.52 -8.93
C LEU A 111 6.95 12.31 -9.90
N GLU A 112 6.68 13.60 -10.11
CA GLU A 112 7.52 14.50 -10.90
C GLU A 112 8.82 14.86 -10.17
N VAL A 113 8.74 15.17 -8.87
CA VAL A 113 9.89 15.58 -8.05
C VAL A 113 10.82 14.40 -7.73
N ALA A 114 10.25 13.22 -7.48
CA ALA A 114 10.99 12.01 -7.15
C ALA A 114 10.50 10.84 -8.02
N PRO A 115 10.93 10.77 -9.29
CA PRO A 115 10.60 9.64 -10.13
C PRO A 115 11.23 8.38 -9.56
N GLU A 116 10.43 7.33 -9.33
CA GLU A 116 10.96 6.05 -8.89
C GLU A 116 11.94 5.50 -9.94
N GLU A 117 13.15 5.10 -9.51
CA GLU A 117 14.16 4.49 -10.39
C GLU A 117 13.57 3.27 -11.12
N GLY A 118 13.77 3.19 -12.43
CA GLY A 118 13.13 2.17 -13.26
C GLY A 118 11.73 2.57 -13.75
N LEU A 119 11.42 3.87 -13.80
CA LEU A 119 10.32 4.47 -14.55
C LEU A 119 9.98 3.59 -15.75
N ARG A 120 8.87 2.87 -15.60
CA ARG A 120 8.15 2.35 -16.75
C ARG A 120 7.96 3.58 -17.63
N PRO A 121 8.41 3.58 -18.90
CA PRO A 121 7.94 4.58 -19.85
C PRO A 121 6.43 4.68 -19.68
N THR A 122 5.85 5.87 -19.73
CA THR A 122 4.38 6.05 -19.86
C THR A 122 3.90 4.99 -20.84
N LEU A 123 3.29 3.91 -20.35
CA LEU A 123 2.98 2.74 -21.17
C LEU A 123 1.94 3.10 -22.24
N THR A 124 1.39 4.32 -22.14
CA THR A 124 0.31 4.85 -22.96
C THR A 124 0.68 6.12 -23.74
N GLY A 125 1.83 6.76 -23.46
CA GLY A 125 2.20 8.06 -24.05
C GLY A 125 1.34 9.25 -23.60
N LYS A 126 0.48 9.08 -22.59
CA LYS A 126 -0.37 10.13 -22.02
C LYS A 126 0.37 10.98 -20.98
N PRO A 127 -0.11 12.21 -20.70
CA PRO A 127 0.37 12.99 -19.55
C PRO A 127 0.24 12.20 -18.24
N LEU A 128 1.24 12.31 -17.37
CA LEU A 128 1.26 11.63 -16.07
C LEU A 128 0.00 11.89 -15.23
N THR A 129 -0.53 13.12 -15.30
CA THR A 129 -1.79 13.49 -14.64
C THR A 129 -2.97 12.64 -15.08
N GLU A 130 -3.11 12.40 -16.39
CA GLU A 130 -4.18 11.58 -16.94
C GLU A 130 -4.01 10.12 -16.51
N GLU A 131 -2.79 9.57 -16.58
CA GLU A 131 -2.52 8.19 -16.13
C GLU A 131 -2.86 8.00 -14.65
N VAL A 132 -2.46 8.94 -13.78
CA VAL A 132 -2.75 8.88 -12.34
C VAL A 132 -4.26 9.00 -12.09
N GLN A 133 -4.94 9.88 -12.83
CA GLN A 133 -6.38 10.06 -12.72
C GLN A 133 -7.14 8.78 -13.11
N GLU A 134 -6.85 8.21 -14.29
CA GLU A 134 -7.49 6.98 -14.77
C GLU A 134 -7.27 5.81 -13.79
N VAL A 135 -6.07 5.68 -13.23
CA VAL A 135 -5.76 4.67 -12.23
C VAL A 135 -6.58 4.86 -10.96
N LEU A 136 -6.73 6.10 -10.48
CA LEU A 136 -7.52 6.39 -9.28
C LEU A 136 -9.01 6.17 -9.51
N GLU A 137 -9.57 6.59 -10.65
CA GLU A 137 -10.97 6.36 -11.00
C GLU A 137 -11.33 4.87 -10.98
N GLN A 138 -10.41 4.02 -11.43
CA GLN A 138 -10.61 2.57 -11.41
C GLN A 138 -10.41 1.91 -10.03
N ARG A 139 -9.53 2.47 -9.19
CA ARG A 139 -9.05 1.78 -7.98
C ARG A 139 -9.52 2.37 -6.67
N ASP A 140 -9.99 3.62 -6.62
CA ASP A 140 -10.38 4.30 -5.38
C ASP A 140 -11.48 3.51 -4.63
N ALA A 141 -12.51 3.05 -5.34
CA ALA A 141 -13.56 2.22 -4.76
C ALA A 141 -13.00 0.94 -4.11
N LEU A 142 -12.04 0.28 -4.77
CA LEU A 142 -11.40 -0.94 -4.27
C LEU A 142 -10.49 -0.66 -3.06
N TYR A 143 -9.78 0.47 -3.05
CA TYR A 143 -8.99 0.87 -1.88
C TYR A 143 -9.88 1.12 -0.67
N ARG A 144 -11.01 1.82 -0.87
CA ARG A 144 -12.00 2.09 0.18
C ARG A 144 -12.64 0.80 0.70
N GLU A 145 -12.98 -0.12 -0.20
CA GLU A 145 -13.54 -1.44 0.16
C GLU A 145 -12.56 -2.25 1.02
N ALA A 146 -11.28 -2.27 0.67
CA ALA A 146 -10.28 -3.01 1.44
C ALA A 146 -9.95 -2.36 2.79
N ALA A 147 -10.01 -1.03 2.89
CA ALA A 147 -9.56 -0.28 4.04
C ALA A 147 -10.42 -0.52 5.31
N HIS A 148 -9.76 -0.65 6.46
CA HIS A 148 -10.42 -0.41 7.75
C HIS A 148 -10.40 1.07 8.10
N TYR A 149 -9.33 1.77 7.71
CA TYR A 149 -9.14 3.19 7.95
C TYR A 149 -8.60 3.87 6.70
N ILE A 150 -9.09 5.08 6.44
CA ILE A 150 -8.62 5.94 5.37
C ILE A 150 -7.93 7.13 6.03
N VAL A 151 -6.70 7.41 5.61
CA VAL A 151 -5.88 8.51 6.13
C VAL A 151 -5.54 9.44 4.98
N ASP A 152 -5.69 10.74 5.23
CA ASP A 152 -5.26 11.76 4.29
C ASP A 152 -3.72 11.82 4.25
N ALA A 153 -3.17 11.44 3.11
CA ALA A 153 -1.74 11.39 2.82
C ALA A 153 -1.25 12.62 2.04
N THR A 154 -2.04 13.71 2.00
CA THR A 154 -1.63 15.02 1.44
C THR A 154 -0.49 15.65 2.25
N ASN A 155 -0.54 15.50 3.57
CA ASN A 155 0.40 16.10 4.50
C ASN A 155 1.78 15.43 4.47
N GLU A 156 2.73 16.04 5.19
CA GLU A 156 4.06 15.49 5.41
C GLU A 156 4.01 14.12 6.11
N PRO A 157 4.95 13.20 5.83
CA PRO A 157 4.93 11.85 6.40
C PRO A 157 4.83 11.81 7.93
N SER A 158 5.42 12.77 8.64
CA SER A 158 5.34 12.86 10.10
C SER A 158 3.91 13.06 10.60
N GLN A 159 3.12 13.89 9.92
CA GLN A 159 1.71 14.12 10.26
C GLN A 159 0.87 12.89 9.94
N VAL A 160 1.09 12.29 8.76
CA VAL A 160 0.39 11.05 8.36
C VAL A 160 0.64 9.93 9.38
N VAL A 161 1.89 9.78 9.85
CA VAL A 161 2.23 8.82 10.91
C VAL A 161 1.50 9.15 12.21
N ALA A 162 1.47 10.42 12.62
CA ALA A 162 0.76 10.84 13.84
C ALA A 162 -0.75 10.52 13.77
N ASP A 163 -1.37 10.74 12.62
CA ASP A 163 -2.78 10.44 12.38
C ASP A 163 -3.05 8.93 12.46
N ILE A 164 -2.17 8.11 11.88
CA ILE A 164 -2.24 6.66 11.99
C ILE A 164 -2.11 6.23 13.47
N LEU A 165 -1.13 6.75 14.20
CA LEU A 165 -0.94 6.43 15.62
C LEU A 165 -2.17 6.79 16.46
N ALA A 166 -2.81 7.92 16.17
CA ALA A 166 -4.05 8.32 16.83
C ALA A 166 -5.15 7.28 16.58
N ILE A 167 -5.33 6.84 15.34
CA ILE A 167 -6.28 5.77 14.97
C ILE A 167 -5.98 4.47 15.74
N LEU A 168 -4.72 4.03 15.77
CA LEU A 168 -4.30 2.81 16.46
C LEU A 168 -4.61 2.88 17.97
N SER A 169 -4.40 4.04 18.59
CA SER A 169 -4.67 4.24 20.02
C SER A 169 -6.17 4.15 20.34
N GLN A 170 -7.03 4.70 19.47
CA GLN A 170 -8.48 4.64 19.61
C GLN A 170 -9.00 3.23 19.40
N ALA A 171 -8.49 2.52 18.38
CA ALA A 171 -8.86 1.13 18.11
C ALA A 171 -8.51 0.21 19.29
N ARG A 172 -7.34 0.40 19.92
CA ARG A 172 -6.96 -0.33 21.13
C ARG A 172 -7.89 -0.05 22.30
N SER A 173 -8.25 1.21 22.51
CA SER A 173 -9.13 1.63 23.61
C SER A 173 -10.53 1.02 23.49
N ARG A 174 -11.09 0.96 22.28
CA ARG A 174 -12.40 0.32 22.02
C ARG A 174 -12.41 -1.17 22.33
N LEU A 175 -11.32 -1.89 22.00
CA LEU A 175 -11.21 -3.32 22.30
C LEU A 175 -11.06 -3.60 23.80
N GLN A 176 -10.44 -2.69 24.55
CA GLN A 176 -10.27 -2.83 26.01
C GLN A 176 -11.53 -2.40 26.79
N GLY A 177 -12.31 -1.44 26.28
CA GLY A 177 -13.56 -0.99 26.90
C GLY A 177 -14.76 -1.93 26.70
N GLY A 178 -14.71 -2.84 25.71
CA GLY A 178 -15.76 -3.83 25.45
C GLY A 178 -15.71 -5.11 26.30
N ALA A 179 -14.71 -5.26 27.17
CA ALA A 179 -14.52 -6.44 28.02
C ALA A 179 -15.16 -6.31 29.43
N TYR A 180 -15.92 -5.24 29.67
CA TYR A 180 -16.61 -4.96 30.94
C TYR A 180 -18.11 -4.64 30.70
N CYS A 181 -18.81 -5.50 29.97
CA CYS A 181 -20.27 -5.57 29.93
C CYS A 181 -20.72 -7.01 29.98
#